data_AF-A0A820L9F8-F1
#
_entry.id   AF-A0A820L9F8-F1
#
_cell.length_a   1.000
_cell.length_b   1.000
_cell.length_c   1.000
_cell.angle_alpha   90.00
_cell.angle_beta   90.00
_cell.angle_gamma   90.00
#
_symmetry.space_group_name_H-M   'P 1'
#
loop_
_entity.id
_entity.type
_entity.pdbx_description
1 polymer ?
#
loop_
_entity_poly.entity_id
_entity_poly.type
_entity_poly.pdbx_seq_one_letter_code
_entity_poly.pdbx_strand_id
1 'polypeptide(L)'
;MVIMQANYDAILSWPLKLKITFNLLNQLSSENSHTVSFWSKTTSSSFQHPTTDMNIAYGISKFFPLNVFQQNKDQFVRDDALFIKVETDFLTKMPEISLNVHANELLNDKEYTSTTDDNLCFKICHADTT
;
A
#
# COMPACT_ATOMS: atom_id res chain seq x y z
N MET A 1 -2.15 1.99 -3.55
CA MET A 1 -3.58 1.86 -3.24
C MET A 1 -4.26 3.15 -3.64
N VAL A 2 -5.50 3.04 -4.12
CA VAL A 2 -6.33 4.16 -4.54
C VAL A 2 -7.69 4.00 -3.86
N ILE A 3 -8.23 5.08 -3.31
CA ILE A 3 -9.64 5.13 -2.88
C ILE A 3 -10.43 5.64 -4.09
N MET A 4 -11.49 4.92 -4.44
CA MET A 4 -12.39 5.26 -5.54
C MET A 4 -13.70 5.81 -4.97
N GLN A 5 -14.33 6.71 -5.71
CA GLN A 5 -15.66 7.20 -5.37
C GLN A 5 -16.68 6.06 -5.47
N ALA A 6 -17.58 5.96 -4.48
CA ALA A 6 -18.66 4.99 -4.47
C ALA A 6 -20.00 5.61 -4.04
N ASN A 7 -21.10 4.96 -4.43
CA ASN A 7 -22.47 5.44 -4.17
C ASN A 7 -22.80 5.61 -2.67
N TYR A 8 -22.05 4.96 -1.79
CA TYR A 8 -22.29 4.96 -0.34
C TYR A 8 -21.22 5.72 0.45
N ASP A 9 -20.41 6.56 -0.20
CA ASP A 9 -19.37 7.35 0.49
C ASP A 9 -19.93 8.32 1.52
N ALA A 10 -21.17 8.81 1.31
CA ALA A 10 -21.85 9.76 2.19
C ALA A 10 -22.13 9.21 3.60
N ILE A 11 -22.16 7.89 3.79
CA ILE A 11 -22.38 7.26 5.11
C ILE A 11 -21.05 6.87 5.80
N LEU A 12 -19.92 7.03 5.12
CA LEU A 12 -18.60 6.75 5.69
C LEU A 12 -18.05 7.97 6.44
N SER A 13 -17.17 7.71 7.40
CA SER A 13 -16.44 8.76 8.12
C SER A 13 -15.20 9.19 7.37
N TRP A 14 -15.04 10.50 7.16
CA TRP A 14 -13.92 11.10 6.43
C TRP A 14 -13.07 12.03 7.31
N PRO A 15 -11.74 12.10 7.08
CA PRO A 15 -10.94 11.24 6.21
C PRO A 15 -10.97 9.78 6.68
N LEU A 16 -10.83 8.84 5.74
CA LEU A 16 -10.86 7.42 6.03
C LEU A 16 -9.72 7.03 6.98
N LYS A 17 -10.08 6.33 8.05
CA LYS A 17 -9.17 5.82 9.09
C LYS A 17 -9.02 4.31 8.90
N LEU A 18 -7.91 3.92 8.27
CA LEU A 18 -7.65 2.53 7.88
C LEU A 18 -6.31 2.05 8.43
N LYS A 19 -6.29 0.81 8.93
CA LYS A 19 -5.05 0.00 8.88
C LYS A 19 -4.96 -0.60 7.49
N ILE A 20 -3.83 -0.46 6.83
CA ILE A 20 -3.59 -1.04 5.52
C ILE A 20 -2.38 -1.95 5.62
N THR A 21 -2.54 -3.20 5.20
CA THR A 21 -1.50 -4.23 5.24
C THR A 21 -1.29 -4.76 3.83
N PHE A 22 -0.07 -4.64 3.33
CA PHE A 22 0.38 -5.26 2.09
C PHE A 22 1.20 -6.50 2.42
N ASN A 23 0.94 -7.60 1.73
CA ASN A 23 1.69 -8.84 1.86
C ASN A 23 2.15 -9.31 0.48
N LEU A 24 3.46 -9.40 0.27
CA LEU A 24 4.04 -10.13 -0.87
C LEU A 24 4.14 -11.60 -0.46
N LEU A 25 3.33 -12.44 -1.12
CA LEU A 25 3.18 -13.82 -0.71
C LEU A 25 4.37 -14.66 -1.16
N ASN A 26 4.97 -15.37 -0.20
CA ASN A 26 5.91 -16.42 -0.49
C ASN A 26 5.12 -17.69 -0.85
N GLN A 27 5.32 -18.18 -2.07
CA GLN A 27 4.58 -19.29 -2.69
C GLN A 27 5.11 -20.67 -2.28
N LEU A 28 6.17 -20.74 -1.46
CA LEU A 28 6.67 -21.98 -0.84
C LEU A 28 6.25 -22.09 0.63
N SER A 29 6.30 -20.97 1.38
CA SER A 29 5.89 -20.91 2.78
C SER A 29 5.17 -19.60 3.05
N SER A 30 3.87 -19.67 3.38
CA SER A 30 3.07 -18.50 3.71
C SER A 30 3.63 -17.69 4.88
N GLU A 31 4.31 -18.34 5.82
CA GLU A 31 4.93 -17.70 7.00
C GLU A 31 6.10 -16.77 6.62
N ASN A 32 6.74 -17.03 5.48
CA ASN A 32 7.87 -16.23 4.97
C ASN A 32 7.43 -15.13 4.01
N SER A 33 6.14 -14.78 3.99
CA SER A 33 5.62 -13.66 3.21
C SER A 33 6.15 -12.34 3.77
N HIS A 34 6.41 -11.37 2.89
CA HIS A 34 6.84 -10.05 3.32
C HIS A 34 5.63 -9.15 3.58
N THR A 35 5.44 -8.72 4.83
CA THR A 35 4.29 -7.93 5.26
C THR A 35 4.70 -6.53 5.69
N VAL A 36 4.03 -5.51 5.13
CA VAL A 36 4.16 -4.11 5.54
C VAL A 36 2.78 -3.59 5.94
N SER A 37 2.66 -3.05 7.15
CA SER A 37 1.43 -2.41 7.63
C SER A 37 1.65 -0.92 7.90
N PHE A 38 0.66 -0.10 7.58
CA PHE A 38 0.64 1.32 7.91
C PHE A 38 -0.78 1.83 8.17
N TRP A 39 -0.86 2.99 8.81
CA TRP A 39 -2.11 3.69 9.06
C TRP A 39 -2.35 4.75 7.98
N SER A 40 -3.61 4.97 7.62
CA SER A 40 -3.96 6.09 6.76
C SER A 40 -3.58 7.41 7.43
N LYS A 41 -2.90 8.28 6.69
CA LYS A 41 -2.56 9.63 7.15
C LYS A 41 -3.77 10.53 6.90
N THR A 42 -4.45 10.94 7.96
CA THR A 42 -5.65 11.81 7.88
C THR A 42 -5.37 13.18 7.28
N THR A 43 -4.11 13.61 7.24
CA THR A 43 -3.65 14.84 6.58
C THR A 43 -3.40 14.68 5.07
N SER A 44 -3.29 13.44 4.57
CA SER A 44 -3.07 13.18 3.14
C SER A 44 -4.36 13.30 2.35
N SER A 45 -4.28 13.86 1.14
CA SER A 45 -5.40 13.91 0.20
C SER A 45 -5.82 12.52 -0.29
N SER A 46 -4.93 11.52 -0.21
CA SER A 46 -5.23 10.14 -0.62
C SER A 46 -6.40 9.51 0.14
N PHE A 47 -6.65 9.95 1.37
CA PHE A 47 -7.66 9.38 2.27
C PHE A 47 -8.85 10.31 2.55
N GLN A 48 -8.92 11.46 1.86
CA GLN A 48 -10.07 12.36 1.97
C GLN A 48 -11.27 11.82 1.20
N HIS A 49 -12.44 12.41 1.46
CA HIS A 49 -13.66 12.10 0.71
C HIS A 49 -13.42 12.34 -0.79
N PRO A 50 -13.60 11.32 -1.66
CA PRO A 50 -13.40 11.47 -3.09
C PRO A 50 -14.28 12.56 -3.69
N THR A 51 -13.64 13.50 -4.36
CA THR A 51 -14.31 14.56 -5.14
C THR A 51 -14.28 14.26 -6.64
N THR A 52 -13.55 13.21 -7.03
CA THR A 52 -13.37 12.67 -8.38
C THR A 52 -13.47 11.15 -8.32
N ASP A 53 -13.51 10.47 -9.48
CA ASP A 53 -13.60 9.00 -9.58
C ASP A 53 -12.58 8.26 -8.71
N MET A 54 -11.40 8.85 -8.53
CA MET A 54 -10.35 8.32 -7.68
C MET A 54 -9.54 9.42 -6.99
N ASN A 55 -9.06 9.12 -5.78
CA ASN A 55 -8.06 9.93 -5.07
C ASN A 55 -6.66 9.71 -5.66
N ILE A 56 -5.71 10.58 -5.27
CA ILE A 56 -4.29 10.32 -5.55
C ILE A 56 -3.85 8.99 -4.92
N ALA A 57 -2.98 8.27 -5.62
CA ALA A 57 -2.50 6.97 -5.16
C ALA A 57 -1.57 7.13 -3.95
N TYR A 58 -1.79 6.31 -2.93
CA TYR A 58 -0.92 6.16 -1.77
C TYR A 58 -0.13 4.85 -1.87
N GLY A 59 1.20 4.93 -1.78
CA GLY A 59 2.09 3.78 -2.02
C GLY A 59 3.22 3.68 -1.01
N ILE A 60 4.01 2.60 -1.16
CA ILE A 60 5.24 2.36 -0.41
C ILE A 60 6.40 2.36 -1.40
N SER A 61 7.30 3.34 -1.26
CA SER A 61 8.46 3.50 -2.15
C SER A 61 9.60 2.54 -1.85
N LYS A 62 9.61 1.90 -0.68
CA LYS A 62 10.64 0.91 -0.31
C LYS A 62 9.96 -0.33 0.24
N PHE A 63 9.15 -0.99 -0.60
CA PHE A 63 8.32 -2.08 -0.14
C PHE A 63 9.15 -3.34 0.14
N PHE A 64 10.02 -3.77 -0.79
CA PHE A 64 10.86 -4.94 -0.58
C PHE A 64 12.22 -4.79 -1.27
N PRO A 65 13.36 -5.13 -0.63
CA PRO A 65 14.67 -5.01 -1.26
C PRO A 65 14.79 -5.88 -2.52
N LEU A 66 15.16 -5.26 -3.65
CA LEU A 66 15.17 -5.93 -4.94
C LEU A 66 16.24 -7.04 -5.00
N ASN A 67 17.39 -6.81 -4.37
CA ASN A 67 18.46 -7.81 -4.29
C ASN A 67 18.01 -9.09 -3.56
N VAL A 68 17.27 -8.95 -2.46
CA VAL A 68 16.72 -10.07 -1.70
C VAL A 68 15.65 -10.79 -2.52
N PHE A 69 14.80 -10.04 -3.22
CA PHE A 69 13.81 -10.62 -4.14
C PHE A 69 14.47 -11.44 -5.25
N GLN A 70 15.51 -10.90 -5.89
CA GLN A 70 16.23 -11.59 -6.97
C GLN A 70 16.93 -12.86 -6.48
N GLN A 71 17.53 -12.83 -5.29
CA GLN A 71 18.18 -14.00 -4.69
C GLN A 71 17.20 -15.12 -4.30
N ASN A 72 15.93 -14.78 -4.03
CA ASN A 72 14.90 -15.71 -3.57
C ASN A 72 13.69 -15.75 -4.54
N LYS A 73 13.94 -15.49 -5.84
CA LYS A 73 12.87 -15.28 -6.83
C LYS A 73 11.91 -16.46 -6.94
N ASP A 74 12.43 -17.68 -6.85
CA ASP A 74 11.70 -18.95 -6.87
C ASP A 74 10.69 -19.11 -5.72
N GLN A 75 10.91 -18.38 -4.62
CA GLN A 75 9.99 -18.37 -3.49
C GLN A 75 8.81 -17.42 -3.70
N PHE A 76 8.98 -16.36 -4.49
CA PHE A 76 7.95 -15.32 -4.68
C PHE A 76 7.29 -15.35 -6.06
N VAL A 77 7.95 -15.94 -7.07
CA VAL A 77 7.47 -16.03 -8.46
C VAL A 77 7.38 -17.49 -8.88
N ARG A 78 6.21 -17.90 -9.35
CA ARG A 78 5.96 -19.22 -9.95
C ARG A 78 5.07 -19.02 -11.17
N ASP A 79 5.35 -19.73 -12.25
CA ASP A 79 4.60 -19.63 -13.50
C ASP A 79 4.46 -18.19 -14.01
N ASP A 80 5.55 -17.42 -13.89
CA ASP A 80 5.62 -15.98 -14.23
C ASP A 80 4.62 -15.09 -13.48
N ALA A 81 4.11 -15.57 -12.34
CA ALA A 81 3.17 -14.85 -11.49
C ALA A 81 3.72 -14.64 -10.08
N LEU A 82 3.42 -13.47 -9.52
CA LEU A 82 3.60 -13.13 -8.11
C LEU A 82 2.26 -12.72 -7.51
N PHE A 83 2.09 -12.91 -6.20
CA PHE A 83 0.85 -12.58 -5.52
C PHE A 83 1.05 -11.51 -4.45
N ILE A 84 0.16 -10.52 -4.46
CA ILE A 84 0.11 -9.46 -3.45
C ILE A 84 -1.27 -9.51 -2.81
N LYS A 85 -1.32 -9.66 -1.49
CA LYS A 85 -2.54 -9.57 -0.71
C LYS A 85 -2.59 -8.22 -0.01
N VAL A 86 -3.69 -7.49 -0.20
CA VAL A 86 -3.96 -6.24 0.52
C VAL A 86 -5.10 -6.47 1.48
N GLU A 87 -4.89 -6.13 2.75
CA GLU A 87 -5.89 -6.19 3.80
C GLU A 87 -6.12 -4.79 4.37
N THR A 88 -7.38 -4.44 4.60
CA THR A 88 -7.76 -3.14 5.15
C THR A 88 -8.71 -3.31 6.31
N ASP A 89 -8.46 -2.60 7.40
CA ASP A 89 -9.31 -2.60 8.60
C ASP A 89 -9.81 -1.18 8.88
N PHE A 90 -11.14 -1.03 8.98
CA PHE A 90 -11.78 0.24 9.30
C PHE A 90 -11.73 0.48 10.79
N LEU A 91 -10.92 1.46 11.19
CA LEU A 91 -10.84 1.83 12.59
C LEU A 91 -11.94 2.81 12.97
N THR A 92 -12.80 2.40 13.90
CA THR A 92 -13.73 3.31 14.58
C THR A 92 -13.02 4.23 15.57
N LYS A 93 -11.84 3.84 16.07
CA LYS A 93 -10.93 4.67 16.89
C LYS A 93 -9.48 4.38 16.50
N MET A 94 -8.68 5.44 16.26
CA MET A 94 -7.23 5.29 16.14
C MET A 94 -6.68 4.99 17.53
N PRO A 95 -5.89 3.91 17.73
CA PRO A 95 -5.17 3.74 18.99
C PRO A 95 -4.21 4.92 19.16
N GLU A 96 -4.17 5.52 20.36
CA GLU A 96 -3.17 6.54 20.71
C GLU A 96 -1.78 5.90 20.77
N ILE A 97 -1.17 5.71 19.61
CA ILE A 97 0.21 5.26 19.51
C ILE A 97 0.91 6.21 18.57
N SER A 98 1.92 6.88 19.13
CA SER A 98 2.89 7.70 18.42
C SER A 98 3.34 6.99 17.15
N LEU A 99 3.20 7.65 16.00
CA LEU A 99 3.70 7.18 14.71
C LEU A 99 5.16 6.72 14.90
N ASN A 100 5.42 5.41 14.78
CA ASN A 100 6.79 4.91 14.73
C ASN A 100 7.49 5.58 13.56
N VAL A 101 8.53 6.36 13.86
CA VAL A 101 9.25 7.25 12.92
C VAL A 101 9.73 6.49 11.66
N HIS A 102 10.02 5.19 11.77
CA HIS A 102 10.41 4.31 10.66
C HIS A 102 9.32 4.09 9.58
N ALA A 103 8.03 4.07 9.94
CA ALA A 103 6.96 3.89 8.96
C ALA A 103 6.73 5.17 8.12
N ASN A 104 7.11 6.33 8.64
CA ASN A 104 6.93 7.60 7.94
C ASN A 104 7.90 7.76 6.75
N GLU A 105 9.07 7.14 6.79
CA GLU A 105 10.07 7.18 5.70
C GLU A 105 9.70 6.29 4.51
N LEU A 106 8.85 5.28 4.71
CA LEU A 106 8.41 4.34 3.67
C LEU A 106 7.23 4.88 2.84
N LEU A 107 6.57 5.93 3.32
CA LEU A 107 5.26 6.38 2.84
C LEU A 107 5.35 7.81 2.30
N ASN A 108 5.51 7.94 0.99
CA ASN A 108 5.49 9.23 0.31
C ASN A 108 4.13 9.50 -0.33
N ASP A 109 3.52 10.63 0.06
CA ASP A 109 2.34 11.24 -0.56
C ASP A 109 2.65 11.96 -1.88
N LYS A 110 3.92 11.92 -2.34
CA LYS A 110 4.40 12.69 -3.49
C LYS A 110 4.84 11.77 -4.62
N GLU A 111 4.57 12.24 -5.84
CA GLU A 111 5.00 11.65 -7.11
C GLU A 111 6.35 10.97 -7.00
N TYR A 112 6.38 9.73 -7.49
CA TYR A 112 7.59 8.94 -7.60
C TYR A 112 8.58 9.67 -8.51
N THR A 113 9.51 10.43 -7.95
CA THR A 113 10.72 10.81 -8.68
C THR A 113 11.56 9.56 -8.81
N SER A 114 11.91 9.19 -10.05
CA SER A 114 12.74 8.04 -10.36
C SER A 114 14.12 8.18 -9.71
N THR A 115 14.23 7.82 -8.44
CA THR A 115 15.52 7.55 -7.82
C THR A 115 15.84 6.10 -8.07
N THR A 116 17.06 5.87 -8.51
CA THR A 116 17.76 4.60 -8.73
C THR A 116 17.91 3.80 -7.43
N ASP A 117 16.83 3.66 -6.64
CA ASP A 117 16.82 2.89 -5.40
C ASP A 117 16.50 1.42 -5.73
N ASP A 118 17.36 0.51 -5.26
CA ASP A 118 17.29 -0.95 -5.46
C ASP A 118 16.12 -1.61 -4.70
N ASN A 119 14.92 -1.05 -4.76
CA ASN A 119 13.74 -1.55 -4.09
C ASN A 119 12.62 -1.86 -5.08
N LEU A 120 11.91 -2.96 -4.81
CA LEU A 120 10.61 -3.21 -5.40
C LEU A 120 9.64 -2.17 -4.84
N CYS A 121 9.07 -1.39 -5.75
CA CYS A 121 8.16 -0.29 -5.44
C CYS A 121 6.77 -0.64 -5.97
N PHE A 122 5.74 -0.37 -5.17
CA PHE A 122 4.36 -0.62 -5.58
C PHE A 122 3.58 0.68 -5.70
N LYS A 123 3.27 1.03 -6.95
CA LYS A 123 2.24 2.03 -7.28
C LYS A 123 1.09 1.28 -7.95
N ILE A 124 0.04 1.00 -7.18
CA ILE A 124 -1.22 0.52 -7.75
C ILE A 124 -1.87 1.73 -8.42
N CYS A 125 -1.70 1.87 -9.73
CA CYS A 125 -2.47 2.79 -10.57
C CYS A 125 -3.54 2.00 -11.31
N HIS A 126 -4.58 2.70 -11.78
CA HIS A 126 -5.53 2.16 -12.73
C HIS A 126 -4.78 1.59 -13.94
N ALA A 127 -5.14 0.39 -14.39
CA ALA A 127 -4.75 -0.07 -15.70
C ALA A 127 -5.72 0.57 -16.69
N ASP A 128 -5.25 1.48 -17.53
CA ASP A 128 -6.05 1.95 -18.66
C ASP A 128 -6.34 0.73 -19.54
N THR A 129 -7.58 0.26 -19.47
CA THR A 129 -8.09 -0.77 -20.38
C THR A 129 -8.46 -0.03 -21.66
N THR A 130 -7.62 -0.21 -22.68
CA THR A 130 -7.90 0.21 -24.06
C THR A 130 -8.87 -0.76 -24.72
#